data_AF-A0A2N6QPZ0-F1
#
_entry.id   AF-A0A2N6QPZ0-F1
#
_cell.length_a   1.000
_cell.length_b   1.000
_cell.length_c   1.000
_cell.angle_alpha   90.00
_cell.angle_beta   90.00
_cell.angle_gamma   90.00
#
_symmetry.space_group_name_H-M   'P 1'
#
loop_
_entity.id
_entity.type
_entity.pdbx_description
1 polymer ?
#
loop_
_entity_poly.entity_id
_entity_poly.type
_entity_poly.pdbx_seq_one_letter_code
_entity_poly.pdbx_strand_id
1 'polypeptide(L)'
;MKMVYIILIAVVLILAIAYLTYRKNHNLAFNEARLKDAVNRVFSESGMSTLKRSDFLLRLKQILGCTHKQALYMYGVARTKGLIVVDNKQVSKAP
;
A
#
# COMPACT_ATOMS: atom_id res chain seq x y z
N MET A 1 3.83 40.72 24.03
CA MET A 1 5.02 39.93 23.62
C MET A 1 4.90 38.45 23.95
N LYS A 2 4.90 38.00 25.22
CA LYS A 2 4.83 36.57 25.58
C LYS A 2 3.62 35.81 24.99
N MET A 3 2.41 36.38 25.04
CA MET A 3 1.21 35.77 24.44
C MET A 3 1.31 35.58 22.92
N VAL A 4 1.98 36.50 22.22
CA VAL A 4 2.20 36.42 20.76
C VAL A 4 3.15 35.27 20.42
N TYR A 5 4.21 35.08 21.21
CA TYR A 5 5.12 33.95 21.06
C TYR A 5 4.43 32.60 21.32
N ILE A 6 3.55 32.52 22.32
CA ILE A 6 2.79 31.29 22.61
C ILE A 6 1.87 30.93 21.44
N ILE A 7 1.17 31.92 20.87
CA ILE A 7 0.30 31.71 19.70
C ILE A 7 1.11 31.27 18.49
N LEU A 8 2.27 31.89 18.22
CA LEU A 8 3.17 31.50 17.14
C LEU A 8 3.65 30.05 17.27
N ILE A 9 4.06 29.63 18.47
CA ILE A 9 4.51 28.25 18.73
C ILE A 9 3.36 27.26 18.53
N ALA A 10 2.15 27.60 18.99
CA ALA A 10 0.97 26.76 18.80
C ALA A 10 0.64 26.56 17.32
N VAL A 11 0.70 27.62 16.51
CA VAL A 11 0.45 27.55 15.06
C VAL A 11 1.50 26.68 14.35
N VAL A 12 2.77 26.84 14.70
CA VAL A 12 3.86 26.02 14.14
C VAL A 12 3.70 24.55 14.51
N LEU A 13 3.29 24.25 15.75
CA LEU A 13 3.02 22.88 16.19
C LEU A 13 1.85 22.25 15.42
N ILE A 14 0.76 22.99 15.21
CA ILE A 14 -0.40 22.50 14.44
C ILE A 14 0.01 22.21 12.99
N LEU A 15 0.78 23.11 12.37
CA LEU A 15 1.33 22.90 11.02
C LEU A 15 2.27 21.69 10.95
N ALA A 16 3.13 21.49 11.95
CA ALA A 16 4.02 20.34 12.01
C ALA A 16 3.24 19.03 12.15
N ILE A 17 2.21 18.98 12.99
CA ILE A 17 1.34 17.81 13.15
C ILE A 17 0.55 17.55 11.85
N ALA A 18 0.01 18.58 11.21
CA ALA A 18 -0.68 18.46 9.92
C ALA A 18 0.28 17.95 8.83
N TYR A 19 1.51 18.47 8.76
CA TYR A 19 2.53 18.03 7.82
C TYR A 19 2.97 16.59 8.07
N LEU A 20 3.21 16.20 9.32
CA LEU A 20 3.53 14.82 9.68
C LEU A 20 2.38 13.87 9.40
N THR A 21 1.14 14.30 9.63
CA THR A 21 -0.06 13.51 9.31
C THR A 21 -0.24 13.36 7.81
N TYR A 22 -0.06 14.44 7.05
CA TYR A 22 -0.05 14.43 5.58
C TYR A 22 1.05 13.53 5.03
N ARG A 23 2.29 13.67 5.53
CA ARG A 23 3.44 12.83 5.14
C ARG A 23 3.28 11.38 5.53
N LYS A 24 2.76 11.08 6.72
CA LYS A 24 2.46 9.71 7.17
C LYS A 24 1.32 9.12 6.36
N ASN A 25 0.30 9.90 6.02
CA ASN A 25 -0.78 9.47 5.15
C ASN A 25 -0.31 9.30 3.69
N HIS A 26 0.68 10.06 3.22
CA HIS A 26 1.34 9.85 1.93
C HIS A 26 2.29 8.64 1.93
N ASN A 27 2.92 8.31 3.07
CA ASN A 27 3.67 7.06 3.24
C ASN A 27 2.72 5.85 3.42
N LEU A 28 1.50 6.06 3.92
CA LEU A 28 0.41 5.09 3.96
C LEU A 28 -0.35 5.02 2.63
N ALA A 29 -0.22 6.02 1.76
CA ALA A 29 -0.53 5.97 0.35
C ALA A 29 0.50 5.09 -0.35
N PHE A 30 0.51 3.83 0.06
CA PHE A 30 0.54 2.74 -0.88
C PHE A 30 1.77 2.76 -1.78
N ASN A 31 2.92 2.74 -1.12
CA ASN A 31 4.22 2.74 -1.75
C ASN A 31 4.25 1.63 -2.82
N GLU A 32 4.21 2.03 -4.09
CA GLU A 32 4.19 1.15 -5.24
C GLU A 32 5.36 0.15 -5.19
N ALA A 33 6.50 0.58 -4.65
CA ALA A 33 7.63 -0.29 -4.36
C ALA A 33 7.28 -1.41 -3.37
N ARG A 34 6.49 -1.11 -2.33
CA ARG A 34 6.02 -2.10 -1.34
C ARG A 34 4.95 -3.02 -1.92
N LEU A 35 4.08 -2.51 -2.80
CA LEU A 35 3.14 -3.35 -3.56
C LEU A 35 3.91 -4.29 -4.49
N LYS A 36 4.87 -3.77 -5.25
CA LYS A 36 5.72 -4.55 -6.17
C LYS A 36 6.53 -5.60 -5.42
N ASP A 37 7.11 -5.25 -4.28
CA ASP A 37 7.83 -6.17 -3.41
C ASP A 37 6.89 -7.26 -2.85
N ALA A 38 5.72 -6.89 -2.34
CA ALA A 38 4.73 -7.85 -1.85
C ALA A 38 4.23 -8.78 -2.95
N VAL A 39 3.94 -8.27 -4.15
CA VAL A 39 3.53 -9.06 -5.32
C VAL A 39 4.64 -10.04 -5.71
N ASN A 40 5.88 -9.57 -5.83
CA ASN A 40 7.04 -10.44 -6.10
C ASN A 40 7.16 -11.53 -5.04
N ARG A 41 7.02 -11.17 -3.77
CA ARG A 41 7.12 -12.10 -2.65
C ARG A 41 6.01 -13.14 -2.64
N VAL A 42 4.77 -12.77 -3.01
CA VAL A 42 3.66 -13.71 -3.21
C VAL A 42 4.03 -14.79 -4.24
N PHE A 43 4.63 -14.41 -5.37
CA PHE A 43 5.05 -15.35 -6.42
C PHE A 43 6.32 -16.14 -6.07
N SER A 44 7.27 -15.52 -5.36
CA SER A 44 8.48 -16.21 -4.87
C SER A 44 8.15 -17.24 -3.81
N GLU A 45 7.24 -16.95 -2.87
CA GLU A 45 6.79 -17.88 -1.83
C GLU A 45 5.82 -18.95 -2.36
N SER A 46 5.16 -18.73 -3.49
CA SER A 46 4.33 -19.76 -4.13
C SER A 46 5.13 -20.70 -5.02
N GLY A 47 6.27 -20.25 -5.54
CA GLY A 47 7.04 -20.97 -6.58
C GLY A 47 6.28 -21.12 -7.90
N MET A 48 5.12 -20.46 -8.04
CA MET A 48 4.23 -20.57 -9.18
C MET A 48 4.13 -19.23 -9.89
N SER A 49 4.22 -19.24 -11.22
CA SER A 49 4.03 -18.06 -12.08
C SER A 49 2.57 -17.59 -12.15
N THR A 50 1.64 -18.49 -11.82
CA THR A 50 0.19 -18.29 -11.85
C THR A 50 -0.45 -18.73 -10.54
N LEU A 51 -1.33 -17.89 -9.99
CA LEU A 51 -2.06 -18.14 -8.75
C LEU A 51 -3.55 -17.91 -8.95
N LYS A 52 -4.40 -18.67 -8.25
CA LYS A 52 -5.83 -18.33 -8.19
C LYS A 52 -6.00 -16.99 -7.49
N ARG A 53 -6.98 -16.19 -7.94
CA ARG A 53 -7.27 -14.87 -7.35
C ARG A 53 -7.48 -14.91 -5.83
N SER A 54 -8.17 -15.93 -5.32
CA SER A 54 -8.41 -16.12 -3.88
C SER A 54 -7.10 -16.30 -3.11
N ASP A 55 -6.22 -17.17 -3.62
CA ASP A 55 -4.96 -17.52 -2.96
C ASP A 55 -3.99 -16.34 -3.02
N PHE A 56 -3.97 -15.63 -4.16
CA PHE A 56 -3.22 -14.40 -4.31
C PHE A 56 -3.66 -13.33 -3.31
N LEU A 57 -4.98 -13.08 -3.18
CA LEU A 57 -5.51 -12.11 -2.22
C LEU A 57 -5.21 -12.50 -0.77
N LEU A 58 -5.29 -13.80 -0.44
CA LEU A 58 -4.98 -14.30 0.89
C LEU A 58 -3.50 -14.09 1.26
N ARG A 59 -2.59 -14.44 0.36
CA ARG A 59 -1.14 -14.25 0.56
C ARG A 59 -0.75 -12.77 0.56
N LEU A 60 -1.32 -11.98 -0.34
CA LEU A 60 -1.10 -10.53 -0.38
C LEU A 60 -1.55 -9.88 0.94
N LYS A 61 -2.70 -10.30 1.48
CA LYS A 61 -3.18 -9.87 2.79
C LYS A 61 -2.19 -10.23 3.92
N GLN A 62 -1.67 -11.45 3.92
CA GLN A 62 -0.71 -11.92 4.93
C GLN A 62 0.60 -11.13 4.88
N ILE A 63 1.19 -10.95 3.69
CA ILE A 63 2.47 -10.23 3.50
C ILE A 63 2.34 -8.76 3.87
N LEU A 64 1.20 -8.13 3.57
CA LEU A 64 0.99 -6.70 3.81
C LEU A 64 0.35 -6.40 5.17
N GLY A 65 -0.07 -7.43 5.91
CA GLY A 65 -0.74 -7.28 7.21
C GLY A 65 -1.98 -6.38 7.14
N CYS A 66 -2.69 -6.37 6.02
CA CYS A 66 -3.75 -5.40 5.74
C CYS A 66 -5.17 -5.98 5.88
N THR A 67 -6.16 -5.11 5.96
CA THR A 67 -7.58 -5.51 5.97
C THR A 67 -8.00 -6.04 4.59
N HIS A 68 -9.08 -6.83 4.53
CA HIS A 68 -9.57 -7.39 3.26
C HIS A 68 -9.90 -6.33 2.21
N LYS A 69 -10.49 -5.19 2.64
CA LYS A 69 -10.80 -4.05 1.77
C LYS A 69 -9.53 -3.43 1.20
N GLN A 70 -8.48 -3.30 2.01
CA GLN A 70 -7.18 -2.81 1.55
C GLN A 70 -6.56 -3.79 0.56
N ALA A 71 -6.52 -5.09 0.85
CA ALA A 71 -6.02 -6.13 -0.07
C ALA A 71 -6.70 -6.10 -1.43
N LEU A 72 -8.02 -5.89 -1.47
CA LEU A 72 -8.79 -5.77 -2.71
C LEU A 72 -8.43 -4.50 -3.49
N TYR A 73 -8.25 -3.38 -2.80
CA TYR A 73 -7.73 -2.14 -3.39
C TYR A 73 -6.32 -2.36 -3.96
N MET A 74 -5.44 -3.05 -3.21
CA MET A 74 -4.08 -3.40 -3.64
C MET A 74 -4.05 -4.19 -4.93
N TYR A 75 -4.95 -5.17 -5.02
CA TYR A 75 -5.14 -5.99 -6.20
C TYR A 75 -5.58 -5.16 -7.41
N GLY A 76 -6.51 -4.22 -7.23
CA GLY A 76 -6.92 -3.29 -8.30
C GLY A 76 -5.78 -2.38 -8.76
N VAL A 77 -5.00 -1.84 -7.81
CA VAL A 77 -3.82 -1.01 -8.12
C VAL A 77 -2.76 -1.84 -8.85
N ALA A 78 -2.47 -3.06 -8.41
CA ALA A 78 -1.50 -3.93 -9.08
C ALA A 78 -1.91 -4.25 -10.52
N ARG A 79 -3.21 -4.43 -10.78
CA ARG A 79 -3.74 -4.65 -12.13
C ARG A 79 -3.60 -3.41 -13.02
N THR A 80 -4.01 -2.25 -12.51
CA THR A 80 -3.94 -0.97 -13.27
C THR A 80 -2.51 -0.55 -13.57
N LYS A 81 -1.57 -0.90 -12.68
CA LYS A 81 -0.14 -0.65 -12.86
C LYS A 81 0.58 -1.71 -13.69
N GLY A 82 -0.12 -2.72 -14.19
CA GLY A 82 0.49 -3.79 -14.97
C GLY A 82 1.50 -4.63 -14.19
N LEU A 83 1.37 -4.73 -12.86
CA LEU A 83 2.20 -5.60 -12.02
C LEU A 83 1.70 -7.05 -12.03
N ILE A 84 0.40 -7.23 -12.31
CA ILE A 84 -0.26 -8.52 -12.44
C ILE A 84 -1.16 -8.54 -13.67
N VAL A 85 -1.22 -9.69 -14.34
CA VAL A 85 -2.16 -9.98 -15.42
C VAL A 85 -3.23 -10.91 -14.86
N VAL A 86 -4.50 -10.61 -15.14
CA VAL A 86 -5.64 -11.42 -14.66
C VAL A 86 -6.29 -12.08 -15.87
N ASP A 87 -6.13 -13.39 -15.98
CA ASP A 87 -6.74 -14.20 -17.02
C ASP A 87 -7.67 -15.25 -16.38
N ASN A 88 -8.95 -15.18 -16.71
CA ASN A 88 -9.97 -16.18 -16.34
C ASN A 88 -9.87 -16.72 -14.90
N LYS A 89 -9.80 -15.80 -13.91
CA LYS A 89 -9.68 -16.03 -12.45
C LYS A 89 -8.28 -16.44 -11.94
N GLN A 90 -7.31 -16.52 -12.82
CA GLN A 90 -5.90 -16.69 -12.49
C GLN A 90 -5.16 -15.35 -12.56
N VAL A 91 -4.17 -15.20 -11.69
CA VAL A 91 -3.34 -14.02 -11.52
C VAL A 91 -1.92 -14.45 -11.86
N SER A 92 -1.38 -13.88 -12.93
CA SER A 92 -0.02 -14.11 -13.38
C SER A 92 0.83 -12.88 -13.10
N LYS A 93 2.13 -13.08 -12.87
CA LYS A 93 3.07 -11.98 -12.85
C LYS A 93 3.15 -11.35 -14.25
N ALA A 94 3.10 -10.02 -14.34
CA ALA A 94 3.33 -9.35 -15.61
C ALA A 94 4.80 -9.51 -16.06
N PRO A 95 5.05 -9.60 -17.38
CA PRO A 95 6.40 -9.75 -17.94
C PRO A 95 7.31 -8.56 -17.60
#